data_AF-A0A962JHP2-F1
#
_entry.id   AF-A0A962JHP2-F1
#
_cell.length_a   1.000
_cell.length_b   1.000
_cell.length_c   1.000
_cell.angle_alpha   90.00
_cell.angle_beta   90.00
_cell.angle_gamma   90.00
#
_symmetry.space_group_name_H-M   'P 1'
#
loop_
_entity.id
_entity.type
_entity.pdbx_description
1 polymer ?
#
loop_
_entity_poly.entity_id
_entity_poly.type
_entity_poly.pdbx_seq_one_letter_code
_entity_poly.pdbx_strand_id
1 'polypeptide(L)'
;MTREEALALMKQIHFFNTQFHACANKPHLKFFRDFMRSNKDRCQLMLLKFASADLVWVKKDLNHPNQEWSIGLHGLPDNLARHIPLSVLQQGLSYELLKTWQIN
;
A
#
# COMPACT_ATOMS: atom_id res chain seq x y z
N MET A 1 -6.78 -13.16 7.45
CA MET A 1 -5.36 -13.21 7.05
C MET A 1 -4.51 -13.42 8.31
N THR A 2 -3.52 -14.31 8.26
CA THR A 2 -2.56 -14.54 9.38
C THR A 2 -1.43 -13.51 9.36
N ARG A 3 -0.62 -13.48 10.44
CA ARG A 3 0.55 -12.60 10.52
C ARG A 3 1.59 -12.94 9.45
N GLU A 4 1.80 -14.22 9.17
CA GLU A 4 2.75 -14.71 8.18
C GLU A 4 2.33 -14.30 6.75
N GLU A 5 1.04 -14.42 6.43
CA GLU A 5 0.48 -13.99 5.16
C GLU A 5 0.63 -12.48 4.97
N ALA A 6 0.31 -11.70 6.00
CA ALA A 6 0.45 -10.25 5.95
C ALA A 6 1.92 -9.83 5.80
N LEU A 7 2.84 -10.50 6.49
CA LEU A 7 4.28 -10.27 6.33
C LEU A 7 4.76 -10.63 4.92
N ALA A 8 4.28 -11.73 4.34
CA ALA A 8 4.57 -12.11 2.96
C ALA A 8 4.09 -11.04 1.97
N LEU A 9 2.87 -10.53 2.14
CA LEU A 9 2.36 -9.41 1.34
C LEU A 9 3.19 -8.14 1.51
N MET A 10 3.62 -7.79 2.73
CA MET A 10 4.51 -6.63 2.92
C MET A 10 5.86 -6.77 2.22
N LYS A 11 6.43 -7.99 2.18
CA LYS A 11 7.64 -8.25 1.39
C LYS A 11 7.40 -8.03 -0.10
N GLN A 12 6.26 -8.47 -0.64
CA GLN A 12 5.89 -8.20 -2.04
C GLN A 12 5.68 -6.71 -2.31
N ILE A 13 4.98 -6.00 -1.42
CA ILE A 13 4.79 -4.55 -1.50
C ILE A 13 6.15 -3.84 -1.57
N HIS A 14 7.10 -4.24 -0.71
CA HIS A 14 8.45 -3.68 -0.70
C HIS A 14 9.20 -3.96 -2.01
N PHE A 15 9.13 -5.20 -2.51
CA PHE A 15 9.73 -5.58 -3.78
C PHE A 15 9.19 -4.73 -4.92
N PHE A 16 7.86 -4.67 -5.10
CA PHE A 16 7.23 -3.87 -6.16
C PHE A 16 7.55 -2.39 -6.04
N ASN A 17 7.55 -1.82 -4.83
CA ASN A 17 7.91 -0.43 -4.62
C ASN A 17 9.38 -0.15 -5.03
N THR A 18 10.29 -1.07 -4.71
CA THR A 18 11.70 -0.95 -5.10
C THR A 18 11.86 -0.97 -6.62
N GLN A 19 11.20 -1.91 -7.30
CA GLN A 19 11.24 -1.98 -8.77
C GLN A 19 10.60 -0.76 -9.42
N PHE A 20 9.51 -0.23 -8.85
CA PHE A 20 8.86 1.01 -9.29
C PHE A 20 9.85 2.19 -9.28
N HIS A 21 10.56 2.42 -8.16
CA HIS A 21 11.53 3.52 -8.07
C HIS A 21 12.76 3.29 -8.94
N ALA A 22 13.26 2.06 -9.07
CA ALA A 22 14.39 1.73 -9.94
C ALA A 22 14.12 2.04 -11.43
N CYS A 23 12.84 2.14 -11.83
CA CYS A 23 12.42 2.47 -13.19
C CYS A 23 12.01 3.93 -13.38
N ALA A 24 12.04 4.79 -12.35
CA ALA A 24 11.43 6.12 -12.38
C ALA A 24 11.91 6.99 -13.55
N ASN A 25 13.21 6.94 -13.84
CA ASN A 25 13.88 7.77 -14.85
C ASN A 25 14.15 7.03 -16.18
N LYS A 26 13.48 5.89 -16.42
CA LYS A 26 13.70 5.06 -17.61
C LYS A 26 12.43 5.03 -18.49
N PRO A 27 12.29 5.93 -19.48
CA PRO A 27 11.07 6.04 -20.28
C PRO A 27 10.65 4.74 -20.99
N HIS A 28 11.62 3.97 -21.50
CA HIS A 28 11.37 2.67 -22.14
C HIS A 28 10.81 1.60 -21.17
N LEU A 29 10.92 1.80 -19.85
CA LEU A 29 10.36 0.92 -18.83
C LEU A 29 9.05 1.45 -18.25
N LYS A 30 8.41 2.48 -18.86
CA LYS A 30 7.18 3.08 -18.32
C LYS A 30 6.10 2.03 -18.02
N PHE A 31 5.82 1.13 -18.96
CA PHE A 31 4.81 0.08 -18.75
C PHE A 31 5.15 -0.85 -17.58
N PHE A 32 6.42 -1.27 -17.48
CA PHE A 32 6.88 -2.10 -16.37
C PHE A 32 6.79 -1.34 -15.04
N ARG A 33 7.19 -0.07 -15.01
CA ARG A 33 7.08 0.80 -13.83
C ARG A 33 5.62 0.93 -13.37
N ASP A 34 4.72 1.23 -14.29
CA ASP A 34 3.30 1.41 -14.00
C ASP A 34 2.68 0.07 -13.52
N PHE A 35 3.12 -1.07 -14.09
CA PHE A 35 2.76 -2.41 -13.62
C PHE A 35 3.25 -2.69 -12.19
N MET A 36 4.50 -2.35 -11.86
CA MET A 36 5.04 -2.49 -10.50
C MET A 36 4.25 -1.64 -9.49
N ARG A 37 3.91 -0.40 -9.85
CA ARG A 37 3.06 0.46 -9.00
C ARG A 37 1.69 -0.18 -8.77
N SER A 38 1.03 -0.64 -9.83
CA SER A 38 -0.29 -1.25 -9.73
C SER A 38 -0.29 -2.51 -8.86
N ASN A 39 0.73 -3.37 -8.97
CA ASN A 39 0.82 -4.57 -8.14
C ASN A 39 1.11 -4.27 -6.68
N LYS A 40 1.97 -3.27 -6.40
CA LYS A 40 2.16 -2.75 -5.03
C LYS A 40 0.82 -2.33 -4.42
N ASP A 41 0.08 -1.50 -5.15
CA ASP A 41 -1.20 -0.95 -4.69
C ASP A 41 -2.25 -2.08 -4.51
N ARG A 42 -2.27 -3.10 -5.37
CA ARG A 42 -3.13 -4.28 -5.22
C ARG A 42 -2.82 -5.08 -3.95
N CYS A 43 -1.55 -5.33 -3.64
CA CYS A 43 -1.16 -6.03 -2.42
C CYS A 43 -1.57 -5.23 -1.16
N GLN A 44 -1.42 -3.91 -1.20
CA GLN A 44 -1.90 -3.01 -0.15
C GLN A 44 -3.42 -3.09 0.03
N LEU A 45 -4.19 -3.07 -1.06
CA LEU A 45 -5.64 -3.26 -1.00
C LEU A 45 -6.04 -4.63 -0.46
N MET A 46 -5.29 -5.69 -0.78
CA MET A 46 -5.53 -7.02 -0.21
C MET A 46 -5.32 -7.05 1.31
N LEU A 47 -4.28 -6.38 1.82
CA LEU A 47 -4.09 -6.24 3.27
C LEU A 47 -5.34 -5.59 3.90
N LEU A 48 -5.80 -4.47 3.35
CA LEU A 48 -6.94 -3.74 3.93
C LEU A 48 -8.29 -4.46 3.80
N LYS A 49 -8.43 -5.37 2.84
CA LYS A 49 -9.64 -6.19 2.67
C LYS A 49 -9.72 -7.37 3.63
N PHE A 50 -8.58 -7.92 4.04
CA PHE A 50 -8.53 -9.25 4.67
C PHE A 50 -7.76 -9.32 5.99
N ALA A 51 -7.00 -8.28 6.34
CA ALA A 51 -6.34 -8.17 7.64
C ALA A 51 -7.24 -7.39 8.63
N SER A 52 -7.09 -7.71 9.91
CA SER A 52 -7.70 -6.93 10.99
C SER A 52 -6.84 -5.72 11.35
N ALA A 53 -7.46 -4.75 12.03
CA ALA A 53 -6.77 -3.57 12.57
C ALA A 53 -5.70 -3.90 13.63
N ASP A 54 -5.77 -5.06 14.27
CA ASP A 54 -4.72 -5.51 15.20
C ASP A 54 -3.40 -5.88 14.50
N LEU A 55 -3.48 -6.16 13.18
CA LEU A 55 -2.34 -6.62 12.38
C LEU A 55 -1.78 -5.51 11.48
N VAL A 56 -2.66 -4.72 10.86
CA VAL A 56 -2.30 -3.66 9.91
C VAL A 56 -2.77 -2.32 10.44
N TRP A 57 -1.95 -1.29 10.28
CA TRP A 57 -2.35 0.10 10.49
C TRP A 57 -2.34 0.88 9.18
N VAL A 58 -3.19 1.90 9.12
CA VAL A 58 -3.29 2.84 8.00
C VAL A 58 -3.27 4.26 8.56
N LYS A 59 -2.44 5.14 8.00
CA LYS A 59 -2.31 6.53 8.44
C LYS A 59 -2.24 7.47 7.25
N LYS A 60 -2.88 8.62 7.33
CA LYS A 60 -2.73 9.68 6.34
C LYS A 60 -1.32 10.28 6.46
N ASP A 61 -0.61 10.40 5.34
CA ASP A 61 0.64 11.17 5.31
C ASP A 61 0.31 12.64 5.04
N LEU A 62 0.37 13.45 6.10
CA LEU A 62 0.07 14.88 6.04
C LEU A 62 1.12 15.69 5.26
N ASN A 63 2.32 15.13 5.05
CA ASN A 63 3.41 15.81 4.40
C ASN A 63 3.53 15.46 2.91
N HIS A 64 2.77 14.47 2.43
CA HIS A 64 2.85 14.05 1.04
C HIS A 64 1.95 14.91 0.15
N PRO A 65 2.48 15.55 -0.93
CA PRO A 65 1.72 16.51 -1.75
C PRO A 65 0.50 15.90 -2.44
N ASN A 66 0.46 14.58 -2.59
CA ASN A 66 -0.59 13.86 -3.32
C ASN A 66 -1.65 13.21 -2.41
N GLN A 67 -1.77 13.64 -1.14
CA GLN A 67 -2.71 13.05 -0.17
C GLN A 67 -2.55 11.52 -0.07
N GLU A 68 -1.30 11.06 0.03
CA GLU A 68 -1.03 9.63 0.15
C GLU A 68 -1.31 9.13 1.58
N TRP A 69 -1.62 7.85 1.66
CA TRP A 69 -1.82 7.12 2.90
C TRP A 69 -0.74 6.05 3.04
N SER A 70 -0.22 5.89 4.25
CA SER A 70 0.75 4.86 4.61
C SER A 70 0.05 3.63 5.15
N ILE A 71 0.44 2.46 4.67
CA ILE A 71 0.01 1.16 5.20
C ILE A 71 1.23 0.43 5.76
N GLY A 72 1.13 -0.03 7.00
CA GLY A 72 2.18 -0.79 7.68
C GLY A 72 1.62 -1.92 8.54
N LEU A 73 2.51 -2.76 9.07
CA LEU A 73 2.15 -3.82 10.00
C LEU A 73 2.53 -3.47 11.43
N HIS A 74 1.68 -3.86 12.37
CA HIS A 74 2.00 -3.76 13.79
C HIS A 74 3.21 -4.65 14.16
N GLY A 75 4.17 -4.04 14.85
CA GLY A 75 5.43 -4.67 15.24
C GLY A 75 6.53 -4.64 14.17
N LEU A 76 6.33 -3.94 13.05
CA LEU A 76 7.39 -3.61 12.09
C LEU A 76 7.73 -2.12 12.15
N PRO A 77 8.97 -1.72 11.80
CA PRO A 77 9.34 -0.31 11.71
C PRO A 77 8.50 0.48 10.71
N ASP A 78 8.16 1.73 11.05
CA ASP A 78 7.34 2.61 10.20
C ASP A 78 7.98 2.89 8.83
N ASN A 79 9.31 2.84 8.71
CA ASN A 79 10.01 3.01 7.43
C ASN A 79 9.78 1.84 6.45
N LEU A 80 9.17 0.75 6.88
CA LEU A 80 8.73 -0.36 6.02
C LEU A 80 7.31 -0.16 5.50
N ALA A 81 6.55 0.79 6.06
CA ALA A 81 5.25 1.17 5.53
C ALA A 81 5.39 1.74 4.11
N ARG A 82 4.38 1.54 3.29
CA ARG A 82 4.38 2.06 1.91
C ARG A 82 3.14 2.87 1.64
N HIS A 83 3.32 3.89 0.80
CA HIS A 83 2.26 4.79 0.44
C HIS A 83 1.30 4.18 -0.57
N ILE A 84 0.05 4.60 -0.54
CA ILE A 84 -0.98 4.34 -1.54
C ILE A 84 -1.80 5.62 -1.73
N PRO A 85 -2.19 6.00 -2.96
CA PRO A 85 -2.99 7.20 -3.17
C PRO A 85 -4.40 7.02 -2.64
N LEU A 86 -5.00 8.10 -2.11
CA LEU A 86 -6.39 8.10 -1.65
C LEU A 86 -7.37 7.64 -2.75
N SER A 87 -7.16 8.08 -3.99
CA SER A 87 -8.02 7.68 -5.12
C SER A 87 -8.03 6.16 -5.36
N VAL A 88 -6.89 5.50 -5.17
CA VAL A 88 -6.78 4.04 -5.31
C VAL A 88 -7.46 3.32 -4.15
N LEU A 89 -7.38 3.87 -2.93
CA LEU A 89 -8.13 3.36 -1.77
C LEU A 89 -9.64 3.46 -2.00
N GLN A 90 -10.13 4.63 -2.42
CA GLN A 90 -11.56 4.88 -2.67
C GLN A 90 -12.12 4.04 -3.82
N GLN A 91 -11.34 3.77 -4.86
CA GLN A 91 -11.74 2.87 -5.95
C GLN A 91 -11.65 1.38 -5.56
N GLY A 92 -10.72 1.04 -4.66
CA GLY A 92 -10.36 -0.34 -4.36
C GLY A 92 -11.11 -0.96 -3.18
N LEU A 93 -11.66 -0.16 -2.27
CA LEU A 93 -12.33 -0.59 -1.05
C LEU A 93 -13.82 -0.24 -1.06
N SER A 94 -14.64 -1.04 -0.37
CA SER A 94 -16.04 -0.69 -0.14
C SER A 94 -16.16 0.45 0.87
N TYR A 95 -17.33 1.08 0.91
CA TYR A 95 -17.60 2.17 1.85
C TYR A 95 -17.43 1.74 3.32
N GLU A 96 -17.83 0.52 3.66
CA GLU A 96 -17.68 -0.04 5.00
C GLU A 96 -16.22 -0.17 5.38
N LEU A 97 -15.37 -0.67 4.47
CA LEU A 97 -13.93 -0.80 4.71
C LEU A 97 -13.27 0.57 4.81
N LEU A 98 -13.64 1.54 3.98
CA LEU A 98 -13.14 2.92 4.10
C LEU A 98 -13.44 3.50 5.48
N LYS A 99 -14.67 3.29 5.99
CA LYS A 99 -15.05 3.66 7.36
C LYS A 99 -14.25 2.93 8.43
N THR A 100 -14.09 1.61 8.30
CA THR A 100 -13.31 0.79 9.26
C THR A 100 -11.89 1.33 9.40
N TRP A 101 -11.27 1.72 8.29
CA TRP A 101 -9.92 2.26 8.25
C TRP A 101 -9.84 3.78 8.45
N GLN A 102 -10.97 4.44 8.71
CA GLN A 102 -11.08 5.89 8.89
C GLN A 102 -10.52 6.72 7.71
N ILE A 103 -10.70 6.20 6.49
CA ILE A 103 -10.30 6.85 5.24
C ILE A 103 -11.48 7.68 4.72
N ASN A 104 -11.33 9.01 4.71
CA ASN A 104 -12.28 9.98 4.17
C ASN A 104 -11.74 10.62 2.88
#